data_AF-A0A1B8USZ8-F1
#
_entry.id   AF-A0A1B8USZ8-F1
#
_cell.length_a   1.000
_cell.length_b   1.000
_cell.length_c   1.000
_cell.angle_alpha   90.00
_cell.angle_beta   90.00
_cell.angle_gamma   90.00
#
_symmetry.space_group_name_H-M   'P 1'
#
loop_
_entity.id
_entity.type
_entity.pdbx_description
1 polymer ?
#
loop_
_entity_poly.entity_id
_entity_poly.type
_entity_poly.pdbx_seq_one_letter_code
_entity_poly.pdbx_strand_id
1 'polypeptide(L)'
;MELTTRQLEIIKIVKKHAPITGEQIAEMLTVSRPTIRADLSLLVMLDYIAAKPKVGYFLGEKAEKKESDSYVLRNMKVGQVQGMPVVVDVKTTVQDAVVTLFLENIGSLIVTDEGGKLAGVISRKDLLKVTLGNPNASSMPVSMVMTRQPNIVTITPEESVLEAARKMIHHQVDSLPVVSYPENRSDLEGNVVGRITKTTIIKLMLDKVDQD
;
A
#
# COMPACT_ATOMS: atom_id res chain seq x y z
N MET A 1 1.51 -21.09 9.98
CA MET A 1 0.42 -21.85 10.64
C MET A 1 -0.74 -20.91 10.81
N GLU A 2 -1.90 -21.21 10.24
CA GLU A 2 -3.07 -20.35 10.38
C GLU A 2 -3.74 -20.60 11.73
N LEU A 3 -4.14 -19.51 12.40
CA LEU A 3 -4.88 -19.58 13.66
C LEU A 3 -6.32 -20.00 13.39
N THR A 4 -6.90 -20.77 14.30
CA THR A 4 -8.31 -21.16 14.21
C THR A 4 -9.24 -19.97 14.47
N THR A 5 -10.51 -20.06 14.04
CA THR A 5 -11.52 -19.02 14.30
C THR A 5 -11.64 -18.70 15.79
N ARG A 6 -11.63 -19.72 16.66
CA ARG A 6 -11.70 -19.54 18.11
C ARG A 6 -10.46 -18.84 18.67
N GLN A 7 -9.27 -19.16 18.17
CA GLN A 7 -8.03 -18.48 18.57
C GLN A 7 -8.05 -16.99 18.18
N LEU A 8 -8.56 -16.67 16.99
CA LEU A 8 -8.73 -15.28 16.55
C LEU A 8 -9.74 -14.52 17.42
N GLU A 9 -10.83 -15.18 17.86
CA GLU A 9 -11.79 -14.60 18.79
C GLU A 9 -11.19 -14.37 20.17
N ILE A 10 -10.39 -15.29 20.70
CA ILE A 10 -9.66 -15.11 21.96
C ILE A 10 -8.76 -13.87 21.89
N ILE A 11 -7.97 -13.72 20.81
CA ILE A 11 -7.12 -12.53 20.62
C ILE A 11 -7.96 -11.24 20.60
N LYS A 12 -9.11 -11.24 19.91
CA LYS A 12 -10.03 -10.08 19.87
C LYS A 12 -10.58 -9.73 21.25
N ILE A 13 -10.96 -10.74 22.04
CA ILE A 13 -11.46 -10.55 23.40
C ILE A 13 -10.36 -9.96 24.29
N VAL A 14 -9.16 -10.55 24.28
CA VAL A 14 -8.02 -10.06 25.06
C VAL A 14 -7.67 -8.62 24.66
N LYS A 15 -7.65 -8.31 23.36
CA LYS A 15 -7.42 -6.95 22.87
C LYS A 15 -8.40 -5.92 23.43
N LYS A 16 -9.68 -6.26 23.52
CA LYS A 16 -10.73 -5.32 23.95
C LYS A 16 -10.82 -5.18 25.47
N HIS A 17 -10.45 -6.22 26.20
CA HIS A 17 -10.74 -6.36 27.62
C HIS A 17 -9.51 -6.59 28.51
N ALA A 18 -8.28 -6.57 27.97
CA ALA A 18 -7.08 -6.71 28.77
C ALA A 18 -7.00 -5.63 29.87
N PRO A 19 -6.63 -5.99 31.11
CA PRO A 19 -6.35 -7.35 31.59
C PRO A 19 -7.62 -8.22 31.75
N ILE A 20 -7.58 -9.46 31.23
CA ILE A 20 -8.73 -10.40 31.31
C ILE A 20 -8.30 -11.82 31.71
N THR A 21 -9.08 -12.48 32.57
CA THR A 21 -8.80 -13.86 33.03
C THR A 21 -9.27 -14.94 32.05
N GLY A 22 -8.71 -16.15 32.15
CA GLY A 22 -9.14 -17.27 31.30
C GLY A 22 -10.58 -17.68 31.53
N GLU A 23 -11.08 -17.50 32.76
CA GLU A 23 -12.47 -17.69 33.15
C GLU A 23 -13.40 -16.73 32.39
N GLN A 24 -13.07 -15.43 32.39
CA GLN A 24 -13.84 -14.39 31.67
C GLN A 24 -13.81 -14.58 30.15
N ILE A 25 -12.67 -14.97 29.58
CA ILE A 25 -12.57 -15.29 28.15
C ILE A 25 -13.52 -16.46 27.80
N ALA A 26 -13.52 -17.51 28.62
CA ALA A 26 -14.36 -18.68 28.40
C ALA A 26 -15.86 -18.33 28.48
N GLU A 27 -16.24 -17.48 29.43
CA GLU A 27 -17.60 -16.98 29.59
C GLU A 27 -18.06 -16.18 28.35
N MET A 28 -17.24 -15.26 27.84
CA MET A 28 -17.55 -14.49 26.63
C MET A 28 -17.66 -15.36 25.37
N LEU A 29 -16.97 -16.50 25.35
CA LEU A 29 -17.04 -17.51 24.28
C LEU A 29 -18.10 -18.58 24.52
N THR A 30 -18.90 -18.46 25.59
CA THR A 30 -19.93 -19.42 26.01
C THR A 30 -19.44 -20.87 26.14
N VAL A 31 -18.18 -21.05 26.57
CA VAL A 31 -17.53 -22.35 26.78
C VAL A 31 -16.90 -22.44 28.18
N SER A 32 -16.46 -23.63 28.56
CA SER A 32 -15.73 -23.83 29.82
C SER A 32 -14.24 -23.48 29.67
N ARG A 33 -13.61 -23.00 30.75
CA ARG A 33 -12.17 -22.71 30.76
C ARG A 33 -11.27 -23.88 30.33
N PRO A 34 -11.51 -25.15 30.75
CA PRO A 34 -10.76 -26.29 30.26
C PRO A 34 -10.78 -26.43 28.72
N THR A 35 -11.91 -26.08 28.08
CA THR A 35 -12.09 -26.17 26.62
C THR A 35 -11.10 -25.29 25.84
N ILE A 36 -10.74 -24.13 26.39
CA ILE A 36 -9.85 -23.16 25.73
C ILE A 36 -8.39 -23.21 26.24
N ARG A 37 -8.06 -24.13 27.16
CA ARG A 37 -6.71 -24.22 27.75
C ARG A 37 -5.62 -24.41 26.69
N ALA A 38 -5.86 -25.29 25.72
CA ALA A 38 -4.90 -25.56 24.64
C ALA A 38 -4.70 -24.32 23.75
N ASP A 39 -5.78 -23.61 23.42
CA ASP A 39 -5.71 -22.38 22.63
C ASP A 39 -4.94 -21.28 23.36
N LEU A 40 -5.25 -21.04 24.63
CA LEU A 40 -4.53 -20.05 25.45
C LEU A 40 -3.04 -20.38 25.56
N SER A 41 -2.70 -21.66 25.78
CA SER A 41 -1.31 -22.10 25.88
C SER A 41 -0.56 -21.89 24.57
N LEU A 42 -1.18 -22.21 23.44
CA LEU A 42 -0.61 -22.01 22.11
C LEU A 42 -0.46 -20.52 21.79
N LEU A 43 -1.46 -19.70 22.09
CA LEU A 43 -1.42 -18.25 21.85
C LEU A 43 -0.36 -17.56 22.69
N VAL A 44 -0.12 -18.01 23.93
CA VAL A 44 1.00 -17.55 24.75
C VAL A 44 2.34 -17.98 24.17
N MET A 45 2.47 -19.25 23.78
CA MET A 45 3.70 -19.78 23.17
C MET A 45 4.08 -19.06 21.87
N LEU A 46 3.07 -18.70 21.07
CA LEU A 46 3.24 -17.96 19.82
C LEU A 46 3.34 -16.43 20.01
N ASP A 47 3.29 -15.96 21.27
CA ASP A 47 3.35 -14.55 21.68
C ASP A 47 2.23 -13.66 21.10
N TYR A 48 1.06 -14.25 20.81
CA TYR A 48 -0.13 -13.47 20.45
C TYR A 48 -0.83 -12.88 21.69
N ILE A 49 -0.65 -13.51 22.86
CA ILE A 49 -1.12 -13.01 24.16
C ILE A 49 -0.04 -13.25 25.21
N ALA A 50 0.07 -12.40 26.22
CA ALA A 50 0.98 -12.58 27.34
C ALA A 50 0.20 -12.92 28.62
N ALA A 51 0.68 -13.86 29.43
CA ALA A 51 0.05 -14.23 30.71
C ALA A 51 0.82 -13.61 31.88
N LYS A 52 0.15 -12.82 32.74
CA LYS A 52 0.72 -12.33 34.00
C LYS A 52 0.07 -13.05 35.20
N PRO A 53 0.87 -13.60 36.13
CA PRO A 53 0.36 -14.27 37.32
C PRO A 53 -0.60 -13.37 38.11
N LYS A 54 -1.73 -13.93 38.56
CA LYS A 54 -2.77 -13.25 39.37
C LYS A 54 -3.47 -12.05 38.71
N VAL A 55 -3.22 -11.77 37.42
CA VAL A 55 -3.84 -10.65 36.71
C VAL A 55 -4.64 -11.14 35.49
N GLY A 56 -4.09 -12.12 34.74
CA GLY A 56 -4.73 -12.66 33.55
C GLY A 56 -3.88 -12.44 32.29
N TYR A 57 -4.55 -12.31 31.16
CA TYR A 57 -3.95 -12.21 29.84
C TYR A 57 -3.96 -10.78 29.32
N PHE A 58 -2.91 -10.45 28.57
CA PHE A 58 -2.64 -9.20 27.87
C PHE A 58 -2.38 -9.50 26.40
N LEU A 59 -2.36 -8.48 25.55
CA LEU A 59 -1.84 -8.65 24.20
C LEU A 59 -0.35 -9.03 24.26
N GLY A 60 0.09 -9.96 23.41
CA GLY A 60 1.51 -10.31 23.28
C GLY A 60 2.18 -9.41 22.25
N GLU A 61 3.51 -9.33 22.26
CA GLU A 61 4.26 -8.38 21.41
C GLU A 61 3.99 -8.65 19.93
N LYS A 62 3.89 -9.92 19.52
CA LYS A 62 3.56 -10.28 18.14
C LYS A 62 2.19 -9.78 17.69
N ALA A 63 1.21 -9.75 18.60
CA ALA A 63 -0.12 -9.21 18.30
C ALA A 63 -0.12 -7.67 18.30
N GLU A 64 0.66 -7.03 19.17
CA GLU A 64 0.87 -5.58 19.20
C GLU A 64 1.57 -5.09 17.92
N LYS A 65 2.64 -5.78 17.49
CA LYS A 65 3.35 -5.50 16.23
C LYS A 65 2.44 -5.66 15.02
N LYS A 66 1.70 -6.77 14.92
CA LYS A 66 0.75 -7.00 13.82
C LYS A 66 -0.35 -5.94 13.76
N GLU A 67 -0.78 -5.43 14.92
CA GLU A 67 -1.72 -4.33 14.99
C GLU A 67 -1.10 -3.00 14.55
N SER A 68 0.10 -2.68 15.06
CA SER A 68 0.88 -1.49 14.71
C SER A 68 1.13 -1.40 13.20
N ASP A 69 1.62 -2.48 12.58
CA ASP A 69 1.89 -2.53 11.14
C ASP A 69 0.61 -2.31 10.31
N SER A 70 -0.49 -2.94 10.73
CA SER A 70 -1.78 -2.79 10.05
C SER A 70 -2.39 -1.40 10.24
N TYR A 71 -2.17 -0.78 11.40
CA TYR A 71 -2.62 0.56 11.73
C TYR A 71 -1.86 1.61 10.92
N VAL A 72 -0.53 1.43 10.80
CA VAL A 72 0.34 2.32 10.02
C VAL A 72 -0.12 2.35 8.56
N LEU A 73 -0.25 1.22 7.88
CA LEU A 73 -0.68 1.21 6.48
C LEU A 73 -2.09 1.79 6.27
N ARG A 74 -2.98 1.63 7.26
CA ARG A 74 -4.36 2.16 7.20
C ARG A 74 -4.43 3.67 7.40
N ASN A 75 -3.60 4.24 8.28
CA ASN A 75 -3.72 5.64 8.70
C ASN A 75 -2.64 6.55 8.10
N MET A 76 -1.53 5.99 7.65
CA MET A 76 -0.49 6.73 6.95
C MET A 76 -1.03 7.21 5.61
N LYS A 77 -0.89 8.51 5.37
CA LYS A 77 -1.36 9.18 4.16
C LYS A 77 -0.33 9.07 3.05
N VAL A 78 -0.78 8.94 1.81
CA VAL A 78 0.10 8.89 0.65
C VAL A 78 0.97 10.14 0.57
N GLY A 79 0.43 11.32 0.89
CA GLY A 79 1.16 12.59 0.89
C GLY A 79 2.39 12.61 1.80
N GLN A 80 2.44 11.77 2.83
CA GLN A 80 3.55 11.69 3.79
C GLN A 80 4.73 10.84 3.28
N VAL A 81 4.49 9.96 2.31
CA VAL A 81 5.46 8.93 1.88
C VAL A 81 5.72 8.92 0.38
N GLN A 82 4.94 9.69 -0.39
CA GLN A 82 5.10 9.81 -1.83
C GLN A 82 6.50 10.31 -2.20
N GLY A 83 7.01 9.84 -3.33
CA GLY A 83 8.21 10.39 -3.95
C GLY A 83 7.86 11.55 -4.88
N MET A 84 8.88 12.32 -5.26
CA MET A 84 8.74 13.35 -6.28
C MET A 84 8.28 12.73 -7.61
N PRO A 85 7.35 13.39 -8.33
CA PRO A 85 6.91 12.91 -9.61
C PRO A 85 8.04 13.09 -10.63
N VAL A 86 8.20 12.12 -11.53
CA VAL A 86 9.08 12.28 -12.71
C VAL A 86 8.16 12.44 -13.91
N VAL A 87 8.22 13.62 -14.51
CA VAL A 87 7.29 14.08 -15.54
C VAL A 87 7.98 14.27 -16.87
N VAL A 88 7.26 13.95 -17.95
CA VAL A 88 7.68 14.22 -19.33
C VAL A 88 6.50 14.83 -20.10
N ASP A 89 6.81 15.65 -21.11
CA ASP A 89 5.79 16.26 -21.96
C ASP A 89 5.21 15.24 -22.97
N VAL A 90 3.96 15.43 -23.39
CA VAL A 90 3.26 14.61 -24.41
C VAL A 90 4.01 14.46 -25.75
N LYS A 91 4.88 15.42 -26.10
CA LYS A 91 5.71 15.42 -27.31
C LYS A 91 7.06 14.72 -27.14
N THR A 92 7.44 14.39 -25.90
CA THR A 92 8.69 13.67 -25.59
C THR A 92 8.75 12.38 -26.41
N THR A 93 9.91 12.04 -26.95
CA THR A 93 10.05 10.81 -27.74
C THR A 93 10.10 9.57 -26.84
N VAL A 94 9.75 8.41 -27.39
CA VAL A 94 9.94 7.11 -26.73
C VAL A 94 11.40 6.90 -26.32
N GLN A 95 12.37 7.32 -27.15
CA GLN A 95 13.78 7.23 -26.83
C GLN A 95 14.13 8.07 -25.59
N ASP A 96 13.72 9.33 -25.55
CA ASP A 96 14.00 10.21 -24.40
C ASP A 96 13.29 9.72 -23.13
N ALA A 97 12.10 9.15 -23.27
CA ALA A 97 11.38 8.50 -22.16
C ALA A 97 12.17 7.30 -21.61
N VAL A 98 12.74 6.45 -22.48
CA VAL A 98 13.60 5.32 -22.05
C VAL A 98 14.84 5.83 -21.33
N VAL A 99 15.50 6.87 -21.85
CA VAL A 99 16.67 7.50 -21.21
C VAL A 99 16.29 8.05 -19.83
N THR A 100 15.17 8.76 -19.73
CA THR A 100 14.68 9.32 -18.45
C THR A 100 14.39 8.22 -17.43
N LEU A 101 13.73 7.13 -17.82
CA LEU A 101 13.49 5.98 -16.94
C LEU A 101 14.79 5.38 -16.39
N PHE A 102 15.83 5.30 -17.23
CA PHE A 102 17.11 4.75 -16.85
C PHE A 102 17.89 5.67 -15.90
N LEU A 103 17.96 6.97 -16.23
CA LEU A 103 18.66 7.97 -15.41
C LEU A 103 18.02 8.10 -14.02
N GLU A 104 16.69 8.11 -13.97
CA GLU A 104 15.93 8.24 -12.72
C GLU A 104 15.74 6.91 -11.97
N ASN A 105 16.16 5.78 -12.58
CA ASN A 105 16.01 4.42 -12.05
C ASN A 105 14.58 4.09 -11.58
N ILE A 106 13.61 4.28 -12.48
CA ILE A 106 12.17 4.13 -12.21
C ILE A 106 11.48 3.24 -13.25
N GLY A 107 10.26 2.80 -12.93
CA GLY A 107 9.49 1.88 -13.77
C GLY A 107 8.43 2.52 -14.68
N SER A 108 8.11 3.79 -14.44
CA SER A 108 7.05 4.54 -15.12
C SER A 108 7.31 6.04 -15.04
N LEU A 109 6.83 6.76 -16.05
CA LEU A 109 6.84 8.21 -16.13
C LEU A 109 5.41 8.74 -16.14
N ILE A 110 5.23 9.89 -15.53
CA ILE A 110 3.99 10.64 -15.61
C ILE A 110 4.08 11.55 -16.83
N VAL A 111 3.05 11.55 -17.67
CA VAL A 111 3.02 12.38 -18.88
C VAL A 111 2.09 13.56 -18.62
N THR A 112 2.59 14.77 -18.86
CA THR A 112 1.82 16.01 -18.71
C THR A 112 1.60 16.71 -20.04
N ASP A 113 0.51 17.46 -20.15
CA ASP A 113 0.30 18.39 -21.26
C ASP A 113 1.12 19.69 -21.09
N GLU A 114 0.99 20.60 -22.06
CA GLU A 114 1.66 21.92 -22.04
C GLU A 114 1.26 22.78 -20.83
N GLY A 115 0.09 22.52 -20.23
CA GLY A 115 -0.41 23.18 -19.03
C GLY A 115 0.06 22.54 -17.72
N GLY A 116 0.94 21.52 -17.79
CA GLY A 116 1.41 20.77 -16.63
C GLY A 116 0.36 19.86 -16.01
N LYS A 117 -0.76 19.60 -16.71
CA LYS A 117 -1.84 18.72 -16.23
C LYS A 117 -1.55 17.28 -16.59
N LEU A 118 -2.07 16.35 -15.79
CA LEU A 118 -1.93 14.92 -16.04
C LEU A 118 -2.61 14.53 -17.37
N ALA A 119 -1.80 14.14 -18.35
CA ALA A 119 -2.28 13.67 -19.65
C ALA A 119 -2.23 12.14 -19.77
N GLY A 120 -1.24 11.51 -19.13
CA GLY A 120 -0.98 10.08 -19.28
C GLY A 120 0.00 9.51 -18.27
N VAL A 121 0.17 8.20 -18.34
CA VAL A 121 1.27 7.48 -17.70
C VAL A 121 1.86 6.51 -18.72
N ILE A 122 3.18 6.37 -18.70
CA ILE A 122 3.89 5.41 -19.55
C ILE A 122 4.82 4.55 -18.71
N SER A 123 4.71 3.24 -18.85
CA SER A 123 5.54 2.26 -18.13
C SER A 123 6.59 1.63 -19.04
N ARG A 124 7.59 0.97 -18.43
CA ARG A 124 8.53 0.11 -19.17
C ARG A 124 7.81 -0.94 -20.03
N LYS A 125 6.66 -1.46 -19.58
CA LYS A 125 5.86 -2.45 -20.33
C LYS A 125 5.27 -1.84 -21.60
N ASP A 126 4.81 -0.60 -21.54
CA ASP A 126 4.25 0.11 -22.69
C ASP A 126 5.34 0.41 -23.73
N LEU A 127 6.51 0.86 -23.26
CA LEU A 127 7.68 1.10 -24.11
C LEU A 127 8.19 -0.19 -24.75
N LEU A 128 8.23 -1.30 -24.01
CA LEU A 128 8.60 -2.61 -24.55
C LEU A 128 7.61 -3.05 -25.63
N LYS A 129 6.31 -2.87 -25.39
CA LYS A 129 5.26 -3.24 -26.36
C LYS A 129 5.39 -2.48 -27.67
N VAL A 130 5.71 -1.18 -27.65
CA VAL A 130 5.85 -0.40 -28.89
C VAL A 130 7.19 -0.65 -29.59
N THR A 131 8.27 -0.87 -28.86
CA THR A 131 9.61 -1.04 -29.45
C THR A 131 9.80 -2.40 -30.12
N LEU A 132 9.06 -3.42 -29.69
CA LEU A 132 9.09 -4.75 -30.31
C LEU A 132 8.40 -4.72 -31.69
N GLY A 133 9.20 -4.88 -32.74
CA GLY A 133 8.71 -5.03 -34.12
C GLY A 133 8.34 -3.72 -34.83
N ASN A 134 8.62 -2.56 -34.23
CA ASN A 134 8.41 -1.26 -34.86
C ASN A 134 9.74 -0.49 -34.98
N PRO A 135 10.33 -0.41 -36.19
CA PRO A 135 11.61 0.24 -36.42
C PRO A 135 11.57 1.76 -36.16
N ASN A 136 10.39 2.38 -36.17
CA ASN A 136 10.21 3.82 -35.94
C ASN A 136 9.79 4.15 -34.51
N ALA A 137 9.77 3.16 -33.60
CA ALA A 137 9.27 3.33 -32.24
C ALA A 137 10.01 4.42 -31.46
N SER A 138 11.34 4.53 -31.64
CA SER A 138 12.19 5.46 -30.89
C SER A 138 11.79 6.92 -31.07
N SER A 139 11.42 7.33 -32.29
CA SER A 139 11.02 8.70 -32.63
C SER A 139 9.54 9.00 -32.39
N MET A 140 8.74 8.00 -32.01
CA MET A 140 7.32 8.23 -31.73
C MET A 140 7.16 9.09 -30.46
N PRO A 141 6.19 10.01 -30.43
CA PRO A 141 5.88 10.75 -29.21
C PRO A 141 5.20 9.82 -28.19
N VAL A 142 5.51 10.01 -26.90
CA VAL A 142 4.96 9.23 -25.79
C VAL A 142 3.43 9.29 -25.74
N SER A 143 2.84 10.39 -26.21
CA SER A 143 1.39 10.52 -26.31
C SER A 143 0.71 9.43 -27.15
N MET A 144 1.39 8.85 -28.15
CA MET A 144 0.81 7.77 -28.97
C MET A 144 0.81 6.40 -28.27
N VAL A 145 1.58 6.24 -27.19
CA VAL A 145 1.85 4.94 -26.56
C VAL A 145 1.46 4.89 -25.07
N MET A 146 1.25 6.05 -24.44
CA MET A 146 0.87 6.16 -23.04
C MET A 146 -0.54 5.64 -22.76
N THR A 147 -0.80 5.25 -21.51
CA THR A 147 -2.16 5.13 -20.99
C THR A 147 -2.71 6.53 -20.77
N ARG A 148 -3.76 6.88 -21.52
CA ARG A 148 -4.36 8.23 -21.53
C ARG A 148 -5.43 8.40 -20.46
N GLN A 149 -5.59 9.63 -19.99
CA GLN A 149 -6.77 10.04 -19.22
C GLN A 149 -8.05 9.79 -20.05
N PRO A 150 -9.18 9.33 -19.45
CA PRO A 150 -9.44 9.09 -18.03
C PRO A 150 -9.09 7.68 -17.51
N ASN A 151 -8.37 6.86 -18.29
CA ASN A 151 -8.08 5.46 -17.92
C ASN A 151 -6.91 5.31 -16.94
N ILE A 152 -6.36 6.43 -16.44
CA ILE A 152 -5.25 6.42 -15.49
C ILE A 152 -5.81 6.22 -14.09
N VAL A 153 -5.23 5.28 -13.36
CA VAL A 153 -5.55 5.09 -11.94
C VAL A 153 -4.70 6.05 -11.13
N THR A 154 -5.33 6.99 -10.43
CA THR A 154 -4.67 7.99 -9.59
C THR A 154 -5.00 7.78 -8.12
N ILE A 155 -4.26 8.47 -7.26
CA ILE A 155 -4.51 8.55 -5.83
C ILE A 155 -4.31 9.97 -5.34
N THR A 156 -5.05 10.38 -4.32
CA THR A 156 -4.92 11.69 -3.69
C THR A 156 -3.92 11.63 -2.53
N PRO A 157 -3.29 12.77 -2.14
CA PRO A 157 -2.38 12.79 -1.01
C PRO A 157 -3.07 12.42 0.32
N GLU A 158 -4.38 12.63 0.42
CA GLU A 158 -5.20 12.34 1.60
C GLU A 158 -5.71 10.90 1.69
N GLU A 159 -5.53 10.10 0.64
CA GLU A 159 -5.81 8.66 0.71
C GLU A 159 -4.72 7.91 1.48
N SER A 160 -5.05 6.73 2.00
CA SER A 160 -4.09 5.94 2.78
C SER A 160 -3.15 5.13 1.88
N VAL A 161 -2.00 4.75 2.44
CA VAL A 161 -1.06 3.82 1.79
C VAL A 161 -1.73 2.47 1.49
N LEU A 162 -2.64 2.00 2.36
CA LEU A 162 -3.42 0.79 2.10
C LEU A 162 -4.30 0.92 0.85
N GLU A 163 -4.98 2.06 0.66
CA GLU A 163 -5.77 2.28 -0.55
C GLU A 163 -4.88 2.35 -1.80
N ALA A 164 -3.68 2.93 -1.70
CA ALA A 164 -2.68 2.87 -2.77
C ALA A 164 -2.35 1.42 -3.16
N ALA A 165 -2.08 0.57 -2.16
CA ALA A 165 -1.79 -0.84 -2.36
C ALA A 165 -2.96 -1.58 -3.03
N ARG A 166 -4.19 -1.34 -2.56
CA ARG A 166 -5.41 -1.93 -3.13
C ARG A 166 -5.59 -1.55 -4.59
N LYS A 167 -5.48 -0.25 -4.91
CA LYS A 167 -5.55 0.25 -6.29
C LYS A 167 -4.48 -0.38 -7.18
N MET A 168 -3.23 -0.46 -6.72
CA MET A 168 -2.15 -1.11 -7.47
C MET A 168 -2.43 -2.59 -7.77
N ILE A 169 -2.93 -3.34 -6.79
CA ILE A 169 -3.28 -4.76 -6.96
C ILE A 169 -4.45 -4.93 -7.91
N HIS A 170 -5.55 -4.19 -7.67
CA HIS A 170 -6.78 -4.31 -8.45
C HIS A 170 -6.54 -3.98 -9.94
N HIS A 171 -5.79 -2.91 -10.22
CA HIS A 171 -5.52 -2.47 -11.58
C HIS A 171 -4.24 -3.07 -12.17
N GLN A 172 -3.54 -3.94 -11.44
CA GLN A 172 -2.30 -4.58 -11.87
C GLN A 172 -1.22 -3.58 -12.34
N VAL A 173 -1.09 -2.46 -11.61
CA VAL A 173 -0.09 -1.41 -11.87
C VAL A 173 0.96 -1.37 -10.76
N ASP A 174 2.16 -0.91 -11.10
CA ASP A 174 3.30 -0.86 -10.15
C ASP A 174 3.44 0.49 -9.44
N SER A 175 2.72 1.51 -9.92
CA SER A 175 2.80 2.88 -9.44
C SER A 175 1.50 3.62 -9.68
N LEU A 176 1.20 4.60 -8.84
CA LEU A 176 0.09 5.53 -9.01
C LEU A 176 0.64 6.97 -9.01
N PRO A 177 0.25 7.80 -9.99
CA PRO A 177 0.40 9.24 -9.87
C PRO A 177 -0.40 9.75 -8.67
N VAL A 178 0.23 10.59 -7.86
CA VAL A 178 -0.46 11.29 -6.78
C VAL A 178 -0.93 12.63 -7.31
N VAL A 179 -2.24 12.85 -7.24
CA VAL A 179 -2.92 13.98 -7.88
C VAL A 179 -3.70 14.76 -6.83
N SER A 180 -3.51 16.08 -6.81
CA SER A 180 -4.30 17.00 -6.00
C SER A 180 -5.34 17.69 -6.86
N TYR A 181 -6.59 17.65 -6.41
CA TYR A 181 -7.71 18.32 -7.06
C TYR A 181 -8.04 19.58 -6.25
N PRO A 182 -7.96 20.79 -6.84
CA PRO A 182 -8.39 21.99 -6.13
C PRO A 182 -9.91 21.97 -5.92
N GLU A 183 -10.37 22.42 -4.75
CA GLU A 183 -11.78 22.38 -4.31
C GLU A 183 -12.77 23.08 -5.26
N ASN A 184 -12.28 23.91 -6.20
CA ASN A 184 -13.07 24.79 -7.06
C ASN A 184 -13.02 24.45 -8.56
N ARG A 185 -12.51 23.28 -8.99
CA ARG A 185 -12.55 22.88 -10.41
C ARG A 185 -13.00 21.44 -10.59
N SER A 186 -13.67 21.21 -11.72
CA SER A 186 -14.07 19.87 -12.18
C SER A 186 -12.89 18.89 -12.10
N ASP A 187 -13.22 17.67 -11.68
CA ASP A 187 -12.35 16.53 -11.35
C ASP A 187 -11.34 16.09 -12.44
N LEU A 188 -11.27 16.81 -13.55
CA LEU A 188 -10.44 16.55 -14.72
C LEU A 188 -9.12 17.33 -14.74
N GLU A 189 -8.95 18.38 -13.93
CA GLU A 189 -7.74 19.23 -13.92
C GLU A 189 -6.81 19.02 -12.71
N GLY A 190 -6.68 17.78 -12.27
CA GLY A 190 -5.81 17.44 -11.16
C GLY A 190 -4.34 17.77 -11.43
N ASN A 191 -3.66 18.40 -10.46
CA ASN A 191 -2.23 18.67 -10.51
C ASN A 191 -1.45 17.47 -9.98
N VAL A 192 -0.41 17.04 -10.69
CA VAL A 192 0.48 15.98 -10.23
C VAL A 192 1.37 16.52 -9.11
N VAL A 193 1.23 15.97 -7.91
CA VAL A 193 1.99 16.39 -6.73
C VAL A 193 3.03 15.36 -6.30
N GLY A 194 2.95 14.13 -6.83
CA GLY A 194 3.88 13.07 -6.47
C GLY A 194 3.63 11.76 -7.19
N ARG A 195 4.35 10.73 -6.74
CA ARG A 195 4.15 9.34 -7.16
C ARG A 195 4.31 8.40 -5.98
N ILE A 196 3.50 7.34 -5.95
CA ILE A 196 3.67 6.23 -5.01
C ILE A 196 3.86 4.94 -5.80
N THR A 197 4.77 4.09 -5.33
CA THR A 197 5.14 2.84 -6.02
C THR A 197 5.07 1.64 -5.09
N LYS A 198 5.05 0.42 -5.64
CA LYS A 198 5.25 -0.80 -4.86
C LYS A 198 6.52 -0.74 -4.01
N THR A 199 7.61 -0.19 -4.55
CA THR A 199 8.87 0.00 -3.82
C THR A 199 8.70 0.94 -2.62
N THR A 200 7.91 1.99 -2.74
CA THR A 200 7.56 2.88 -1.62
C THR A 200 6.89 2.07 -0.50
N ILE A 201 5.89 1.25 -0.85
CA ILE A 201 5.16 0.43 0.13
C ILE A 201 6.07 -0.62 0.78
N ILE A 202 6.94 -1.26 0.00
CA ILE A 202 7.90 -2.25 0.51
C ILE A 202 8.90 -1.60 1.46
N LYS A 203 9.43 -0.41 1.13
CA LYS A 203 10.32 0.33 2.04
C LYS A 203 9.65 0.64 3.37
N LEU A 204 8.39 1.09 3.33
CA LEU A 204 7.62 1.33 4.55
C LEU A 204 7.42 0.06 5.39
N MET A 205 7.31 -1.11 4.76
CA MET A 205 7.26 -2.39 5.47
C MET A 205 8.62 -2.76 6.07
N LEU A 206 9.73 -2.50 5.36
CA LEU A 206 11.09 -2.80 5.85
C LEU A 206 11.51 -1.88 7.00
N ASP A 207 11.27 -0.56 6.89
CA ASP A 207 11.57 0.41 7.94
C ASP A 207 10.89 0.07 9.28
N LYS A 208 9.84 -0.76 9.25
CA LYS A 208 9.16 -1.27 10.44
C LYS A 208 9.80 -2.53 11.00
N VAL A 209 10.34 -3.39 10.15
CA VAL A 209 11.07 -4.59 10.57
C VAL A 209 12.45 -4.22 11.14
N ASP A 210 13.10 -3.20 10.60
CA ASP A 210 14.43 -2.74 11.06
C ASP A 210 14.38 -1.87 12.34
N GLN A 211 13.18 -1.55 12.84
CA GLN A 211 12.97 -0.86 14.13
C GLN A 211 12.83 -1.84 15.31
N ASP A 212 12.99 -3.14 15.07
CA ASP A 212 13.07 -4.23 16.06
C ASP A 212 14.51 -4.64 16.36
#